data_AF-A0A0C3CS17-F1
#
_entry.id   AF-A0A0C3CS17-F1
#
_cell.length_a   1.000
_cell.length_b   1.000
_cell.length_c   1.000
_cell.angle_alpha   90.00
_cell.angle_beta   90.00
_cell.angle_gamma   90.00
#
_symmetry.space_group_name_H-M   'P 1'
#
loop_
_entity.id
_entity.type
_entity.pdbx_description
1 polymer ?
#
loop_
_entity_poly.entity_id
_entity_poly.type
_entity_poly.pdbx_seq_one_letter_code
_entity_poly.pdbx_strand_id
1 'polypeptide(L)'
;PTPPPPPSQPHSPPLDERDGSPTPPPPPEQRQIAYQRCPQPQINIEALSAQAVLPKLKETMEFVAALASATLKDPVMKLSTPAMERIRNPPRQPLVIDNPGHWHSISVYLATEHSSEATYNKVCQSTTWNFSDAQGVEDILLFHEVENLIATLTG
;
A
#
# COMPACT_ATOMS: atom_id res chain seq x y z
N PRO A 1 -19.83 76.35 -31.49
CA PRO A 1 -19.97 75.93 -30.08
C PRO A 1 -20.61 74.53 -30.00
N THR A 2 -19.77 73.51 -29.87
CA THR A 2 -20.14 72.10 -29.72
C THR A 2 -20.40 71.77 -28.24
N PRO A 3 -21.35 70.86 -27.92
CA PRO A 3 -21.69 70.52 -26.53
C PRO A 3 -20.59 69.66 -25.86
N PRO A 4 -20.49 69.67 -24.51
CA PRO A 4 -19.46 68.94 -23.78
C PRO A 4 -19.71 67.42 -23.78
N PRO A 5 -18.64 66.60 -23.60
CA PRO A 5 -18.76 65.16 -23.59
C PRO A 5 -19.43 64.65 -22.30
N PRO A 6 -20.08 63.47 -22.34
CA PRO A 6 -20.71 62.87 -21.16
C PRO A 6 -19.67 62.40 -20.13
N PRO A 7 -20.05 62.30 -18.83
CA PRO A 7 -19.14 61.95 -17.75
C PRO A 7 -18.62 60.51 -17.87
N SER A 8 -17.31 60.34 -17.68
CA SER A 8 -16.62 59.06 -17.66
C SER A 8 -17.19 58.14 -16.57
N GLN A 9 -17.62 56.93 -16.96
CA GLN A 9 -17.98 55.88 -16.01
C GLN A 9 -16.74 55.46 -15.20
N PRO A 10 -16.88 55.12 -13.89
CA PRO A 10 -15.80 54.54 -13.12
C PRO A 10 -15.40 53.20 -13.73
N HIS A 11 -14.12 53.08 -14.08
CA HIS A 11 -13.51 51.83 -14.50
C HIS A 11 -13.76 50.75 -13.44
N SER A 12 -14.51 49.71 -13.77
CA SER A 12 -14.48 48.46 -13.01
C SER A 12 -13.04 47.92 -13.03
N PRO A 13 -12.47 47.48 -11.90
CA PRO A 13 -11.18 46.82 -11.93
C PRO A 13 -11.30 45.54 -12.80
N PRO A 14 -10.21 45.09 -13.43
CA PRO A 14 -10.22 43.82 -14.14
C PRO A 14 -10.70 42.74 -13.19
N LEU A 15 -11.62 41.90 -13.66
CA LEU A 15 -11.95 40.65 -13.00
C LEU A 15 -10.62 39.89 -12.90
N ASP A 16 -10.01 39.88 -11.72
CA ASP A 16 -8.89 38.99 -11.43
C ASP A 16 -9.35 37.60 -11.85
N GLU A 17 -8.66 37.02 -12.83
CA GLU A 17 -8.77 35.62 -13.14
C GLU A 17 -8.45 34.89 -11.83
N ARG A 18 -9.49 34.51 -11.08
CA ARG A 18 -9.35 33.55 -10.00
C ARG A 18 -8.83 32.30 -10.66
N ASP A 19 -7.51 32.17 -10.59
CA ASP A 19 -6.78 30.93 -10.63
C ASP A 19 -7.63 29.89 -9.91
N GLY A 20 -8.20 28.98 -10.69
CA GLY A 20 -9.14 27.99 -10.19
C GLY A 20 -8.43 27.22 -9.11
N SER A 21 -8.87 27.36 -7.85
CA SER A 21 -8.44 26.47 -6.78
C SER A 21 -8.50 25.03 -7.31
N PRO A 22 -7.42 24.25 -7.20
CA PRO A 22 -7.47 22.86 -7.59
C PRO A 22 -8.57 22.23 -6.73
N THR A 23 -9.64 21.79 -7.37
CA THR A 23 -10.65 20.94 -6.73
C THR A 23 -9.89 19.83 -6.01
N PRO A 24 -10.09 19.60 -4.70
CA PRO A 24 -9.46 18.48 -4.03
C PRO A 24 -9.78 17.22 -4.83
N PRO A 25 -8.79 16.33 -5.07
CA PRO A 25 -9.06 15.10 -5.78
C PRO A 25 -10.23 14.38 -5.10
N PRO A 26 -11.15 13.77 -5.86
CA PRO A 26 -12.22 12.99 -5.27
C PRO A 26 -11.62 11.97 -4.28
N PRO A 27 -12.34 11.63 -3.20
CA PRO A 27 -11.93 10.57 -2.28
C PRO A 27 -11.51 9.36 -3.09
N PRO A 28 -10.43 8.64 -2.73
CA PRO A 28 -10.01 7.48 -3.48
C PRO A 28 -11.20 6.51 -3.52
N GLU A 29 -11.88 6.45 -4.67
CA GLU A 29 -12.83 5.39 -4.95
C GLU A 29 -12.07 4.11 -4.62
N GLN A 30 -12.69 3.26 -3.80
CA GLN A 30 -12.20 1.91 -3.53
C GLN A 30 -12.08 1.22 -4.89
N ARG A 31 -10.93 1.40 -5.55
CA ARG A 31 -10.59 0.70 -6.77
C ARG A 31 -10.54 -0.73 -6.31
N GLN A 32 -11.60 -1.48 -6.59
CA GLN A 32 -11.57 -2.92 -6.53
C GLN A 32 -10.51 -3.32 -7.56
N ILE A 33 -9.25 -3.40 -7.12
CA ILE A 33 -8.17 -3.93 -7.92
C ILE A 33 -8.50 -5.41 -8.02
N ALA A 34 -9.26 -5.78 -9.05
CA ALA A 34 -9.42 -7.14 -9.47
C ALA A 34 -8.04 -7.58 -9.96
N TYR A 35 -7.23 -8.14 -9.06
CA TYR A 35 -6.00 -8.82 -9.45
C TYR A 35 -6.42 -9.95 -10.38
N GLN A 36 -6.17 -9.80 -11.68
CA GLN A 36 -6.17 -10.95 -12.57
C GLN A 36 -5.03 -11.84 -12.10
N ARG A 37 -5.35 -12.90 -11.36
CA ARG A 37 -4.40 -13.99 -11.16
C ARG A 37 -4.08 -14.54 -12.54
N CYS A 38 -2.82 -14.43 -12.96
CA CYS A 38 -2.36 -15.19 -14.12
C CYS A 38 -2.75 -16.66 -13.90
N PRO A 39 -3.36 -17.32 -14.90
CA PRO A 39 -3.56 -18.76 -14.85
C PRO A 39 -2.21 -19.40 -14.50
N GLN A 40 -2.21 -20.22 -13.45
CA GLN A 40 -0.99 -20.88 -13.03
C GLN A 40 -0.52 -21.77 -14.18
N PRO A 41 0.69 -21.59 -14.71
CA PRO A 41 1.15 -22.39 -15.82
C PRO A 41 1.28 -23.84 -15.37
N GLN A 42 0.74 -24.77 -16.16
CA GLN A 42 0.92 -26.20 -15.93
C GLN A 42 2.33 -26.59 -16.36
N ILE A 43 3.28 -26.48 -15.43
CA ILE A 43 4.70 -26.81 -15.65
C ILE A 43 4.95 -28.22 -15.12
N ASN A 44 5.38 -29.13 -15.98
CA ASN A 44 5.89 -30.43 -15.55
C ASN A 44 7.36 -30.28 -15.12
N ILE A 45 7.59 -30.18 -13.80
CA ILE A 45 8.92 -29.98 -13.21
C ILE A 45 9.85 -31.17 -13.53
N GLU A 46 9.34 -32.40 -13.54
CA GLU A 46 10.13 -33.59 -13.84
C GLU A 46 10.63 -33.59 -15.29
N ALA A 47 9.74 -33.29 -16.23
CA ALA A 47 10.09 -33.19 -17.65
C ALA A 47 11.09 -32.05 -17.92
N LEU A 48 11.00 -30.94 -17.17
CA LEU A 48 11.95 -29.83 -17.26
C LEU A 48 13.31 -30.23 -16.67
N SER A 49 13.32 -30.97 -15.57
CA SER A 49 14.54 -31.46 -14.91
C SER A 49 15.31 -32.42 -15.81
N ALA A 50 14.61 -33.31 -16.51
CA ALA A 50 15.21 -34.24 -17.47
C ALA A 50 15.93 -33.54 -18.63
N GLN A 51 15.55 -32.30 -18.96
CA GLN A 51 16.16 -31.50 -20.02
C GLN A 51 17.35 -30.65 -19.53
N ALA A 52 17.61 -30.62 -18.23
CA ALA A 52 18.71 -29.84 -17.66
C ALA A 52 20.06 -30.53 -17.93
N VAL A 53 20.78 -30.08 -18.97
CA VAL A 53 22.10 -30.64 -19.33
C VAL A 53 23.24 -29.97 -18.56
N LEU A 54 23.13 -28.65 -18.34
CA LEU A 54 24.19 -27.86 -17.69
C LEU A 54 24.23 -28.11 -16.18
N PRO A 55 25.41 -28.24 -15.55
CA PRO A 55 25.54 -28.51 -14.11
C PRO A 55 24.76 -27.53 -13.24
N LYS A 56 24.85 -26.23 -13.52
CA LYS A 56 24.14 -25.20 -12.75
C LYS A 56 22.62 -25.30 -12.87
N LEU A 57 22.13 -25.73 -14.02
CA LEU A 57 20.71 -25.93 -14.25
C LEU A 57 20.21 -27.17 -13.49
N LYS A 58 21.02 -28.24 -13.41
CA LYS A 58 20.72 -29.41 -12.58
C LYS A 58 20.60 -29.04 -11.09
N GLU A 59 21.57 -28.30 -10.55
CA GLU A 59 21.51 -27.79 -9.17
C GLU A 59 20.23 -26.96 -8.92
N THR A 60 19.86 -26.13 -9.90
CA THR A 60 18.65 -25.32 -9.81
C THR A 60 17.39 -26.18 -9.82
N MET A 61 17.34 -27.23 -10.65
CA MET A 61 16.20 -28.16 -10.69
C MET A 61 16.13 -29.01 -9.42
N GLU A 62 17.26 -29.41 -8.84
CA GLU A 62 17.32 -30.07 -7.53
C GLU A 62 16.78 -29.15 -6.43
N PHE A 63 17.17 -27.87 -6.43
CA PHE A 63 16.64 -26.88 -5.50
C PHE A 63 15.13 -26.67 -5.66
N VAL A 64 14.63 -26.56 -6.89
CA VAL A 64 13.18 -26.44 -7.17
C VAL A 64 12.43 -27.69 -6.70
N ALA A 65 12.98 -28.89 -6.92
CA ALA A 65 12.39 -30.14 -6.43
C ALA A 65 12.36 -30.19 -4.90
N ALA A 66 13.44 -29.76 -4.25
CA ALA A 66 13.50 -29.65 -2.79
C ALA A 66 12.42 -28.71 -2.26
N LEU A 67 12.24 -27.53 -2.88
CA LEU A 67 11.15 -26.59 -2.54
C LEU A 67 9.75 -27.19 -2.78
N ALA A 68 9.53 -27.89 -3.90
CA ALA A 68 8.24 -28.51 -4.21
C ALA A 68 7.85 -29.59 -3.18
N SER A 69 8.85 -30.28 -2.62
CA SER A 69 8.67 -31.28 -1.56
C SER A 69 8.77 -30.71 -0.15
N ALA A 70 9.07 -29.42 0.01
CA ALA A 70 9.26 -28.80 1.30
C ALA A 70 7.96 -28.83 2.11
N THR A 71 8.10 -29.08 3.41
CA THR A 71 6.98 -29.15 4.34
C THR A 71 7.05 -28.04 5.37
N LEU A 72 5.89 -27.49 5.72
CA LEU A 72 5.77 -26.56 6.86
C LEU A 72 5.87 -27.27 8.22
N LYS A 73 6.13 -28.58 8.25
CA LYS A 73 6.24 -29.40 9.48
C LYS A 73 7.69 -29.63 9.92
N ASP A 74 8.63 -28.78 9.52
CA ASP A 74 10.02 -28.90 9.95
C ASP A 74 10.14 -28.65 11.47
N PRO A 75 10.67 -29.59 12.27
CA PRO A 75 10.82 -29.43 13.71
C PRO A 75 11.77 -28.29 14.13
N VAL A 76 12.64 -27.82 13.23
CA VAL A 76 13.50 -26.65 13.47
C VAL A 76 12.74 -25.35 13.23
N MET A 77 11.69 -25.39 12.43
CA MET A 77 10.88 -24.24 12.09
C MET A 77 9.98 -23.90 13.28
N LYS A 78 10.31 -22.82 14.00
CA LYS A 78 9.60 -22.33 15.20
C LYS A 78 8.24 -21.68 14.86
N LEU A 79 7.46 -22.27 13.95
CA LEU A 79 6.10 -21.83 13.70
C LEU A 79 5.18 -22.30 14.81
N SER A 80 4.50 -21.37 15.45
CA SER A 80 3.43 -21.69 16.38
C SER A 80 2.26 -22.32 15.61
N THR A 81 1.48 -23.17 16.28
CA THR A 81 0.23 -23.73 15.73
C THR A 81 -0.67 -22.67 15.08
N PRO A 82 -0.95 -21.50 15.71
CA PRO A 82 -1.76 -20.47 15.05
C PRO A 82 -1.10 -19.87 13.81
N ALA A 83 0.22 -19.68 13.79
CA ALA A 83 0.90 -19.18 12.59
C ALA A 83 0.82 -20.19 11.42
N MET A 84 0.98 -21.49 11.71
CA MET A 84 0.86 -22.54 10.70
C MET A 84 -0.57 -22.66 10.15
N GLU A 85 -1.58 -22.47 11.01
CA GLU A 85 -2.98 -22.44 10.60
C GLU A 85 -3.26 -21.29 9.61
N ARG A 86 -2.73 -20.10 9.89
CA ARG A 86 -2.90 -18.91 9.03
C ARG A 86 -2.20 -19.05 7.69
N ILE A 87 -0.99 -19.61 7.65
CA ILE A 87 -0.29 -19.89 6.38
C ILE A 87 -1.07 -20.86 5.50
N ARG A 88 -1.72 -21.88 6.09
CA ARG A 88 -2.53 -22.86 5.33
C ARG A 88 -3.88 -22.29 4.91
N ASN A 89 -4.44 -21.41 5.72
CA ASN A 89 -5.76 -20.82 5.52
C ASN A 89 -5.65 -19.29 5.47
N PRO A 90 -5.05 -18.73 4.40
CA PRO A 90 -4.92 -17.29 4.29
C PRO A 90 -6.30 -16.63 4.21
N PRO A 91 -6.46 -15.39 4.71
CA PRO A 91 -7.69 -14.63 4.57
C PRO A 91 -8.15 -14.59 3.11
N ARG A 92 -9.39 -15.02 2.84
CA ARG A 92 -9.97 -15.06 1.49
C ARG A 92 -10.84 -13.85 1.18
N GLN A 93 -11.19 -13.10 2.22
CA GLN A 93 -12.01 -11.90 2.08
C GLN A 93 -11.12 -10.74 1.65
N PRO A 94 -11.63 -9.82 0.82
CA PRO A 94 -10.92 -8.59 0.52
C PRO A 94 -10.57 -7.86 1.82
N LEU A 95 -9.34 -7.36 1.90
CA LEU A 95 -8.87 -6.58 3.04
C LEU A 95 -9.50 -5.19 2.97
N VAL A 96 -10.21 -4.81 4.02
CA VAL A 96 -10.90 -3.52 4.13
C VAL A 96 -10.26 -2.72 5.26
N ILE A 97 -9.78 -1.52 4.95
CA ILE A 97 -9.24 -0.56 5.91
C ILE A 97 -10.09 0.71 5.80
N ASP A 98 -11.07 0.85 6.68
CA ASP A 98 -12.05 1.95 6.62
C ASP A 98 -11.59 3.20 7.38
N ASN A 99 -10.63 3.06 8.31
CA ASN A 99 -10.13 4.17 9.10
C ASN A 99 -9.02 4.91 8.33
N PRO A 100 -9.18 6.22 8.02
CA PRO A 100 -8.20 7.00 7.27
C PRO A 100 -6.84 7.13 7.97
N GLY A 101 -6.83 7.22 9.31
CA GLY A 101 -5.61 7.23 10.13
C GLY A 101 -4.84 5.93 10.02
N HIS A 102 -5.52 4.79 10.15
CA HIS A 102 -4.91 3.48 9.94
C HIS A 102 -4.36 3.32 8.52
N TRP A 103 -5.10 3.78 7.51
CA TRP A 103 -4.65 3.74 6.12
C TRP A 103 -3.39 4.58 5.90
N HIS A 104 -3.35 5.78 6.49
CA HIS A 104 -2.17 6.64 6.49
C HIS A 104 -0.99 6.00 7.22
N SER A 105 -1.20 5.42 8.39
CA SER A 105 -0.18 4.71 9.17
C SER A 105 0.43 3.56 8.37
N ILE A 106 -0.39 2.68 7.78
CA ILE A 106 0.10 1.59 6.90
C ILE A 106 0.81 2.19 5.68
N SER A 107 0.25 3.27 5.15
CA SER A 107 0.81 4.21 4.17
C SER A 107 2.30 4.45 4.36
N VAL A 108 2.56 5.14 5.47
CA VAL A 108 3.87 5.60 5.89
C VAL A 108 4.76 4.44 6.28
N TYR A 109 4.24 3.42 6.97
CA TYR A 109 5.01 2.23 7.36
C TYR A 109 5.63 1.55 6.14
N LEU A 110 4.82 1.28 5.11
CA LEU A 110 5.30 0.67 3.87
C LEU A 110 6.24 1.59 3.09
N ALA A 111 5.95 2.90 3.05
CA ALA A 111 6.83 3.87 2.40
C ALA A 111 8.19 4.02 3.11
N THR A 112 8.25 3.65 4.39
CA THR A 112 9.43 3.77 5.26
C THR A 112 10.00 2.42 5.69
N GLU A 113 9.72 1.33 4.95
CA GLU A 113 10.10 -0.06 5.28
C GLU A 113 11.59 -0.23 5.67
N HIS A 114 12.48 0.57 5.08
CA HIS A 114 13.93 0.53 5.37
C HIS A 114 14.44 1.64 6.29
N SER A 115 13.53 2.42 6.87
CA SER A 115 13.86 3.49 7.81
C SER A 115 13.77 3.03 9.25
N SER A 116 14.30 3.85 10.16
CA SER A 116 14.14 3.61 11.60
C SER A 116 12.69 3.84 12.05
N GLU A 117 12.28 3.15 13.12
CA GLU A 117 11.04 3.46 13.85
C GLU A 117 10.92 4.96 14.19
N ALA A 118 12.04 5.58 14.57
CA ALA A 118 12.08 7.01 14.88
C ALA A 118 11.73 7.88 13.65
N THR A 119 12.09 7.45 12.44
CA THR A 119 11.71 8.13 11.20
C THR A 119 10.20 8.04 10.98
N TYR A 120 9.63 6.83 11.09
CA TYR A 120 8.18 6.62 10.97
C TYR A 120 7.39 7.50 11.95
N ASN A 121 7.76 7.47 13.23
CA ASN A 121 7.04 8.21 14.28
C ASN A 121 7.15 9.73 14.06
N LYS A 122 8.30 10.23 13.59
CA LYS A 122 8.46 11.66 13.25
C LYS A 122 7.58 12.08 12.07
N VAL A 123 7.44 11.26 11.05
CA VAL A 123 6.55 11.53 9.90
C VAL A 123 5.09 11.57 10.37
N CYS A 124 4.67 10.60 11.19
CA CYS A 124 3.33 10.56 11.76
C CYS A 124 3.06 11.80 12.62
N GLN A 125 3.97 12.15 13.54
CA GLN A 125 3.85 13.34 14.39
C GLN A 125 3.78 14.64 13.58
N SER A 126 4.62 14.77 12.55
CA SER A 126 4.57 15.90 11.62
C SER A 126 3.21 15.98 10.92
N THR A 127 2.64 14.83 10.53
CA THR A 127 1.31 14.78 9.92
C THR A 127 0.25 15.28 10.91
N THR A 128 0.25 14.76 12.15
CA THR A 128 -0.71 15.17 13.19
C THR A 128 -0.64 16.67 13.48
N TRP A 129 0.54 17.27 13.50
CA TRP A 129 0.70 18.70 13.78
C TRP A 129 0.28 19.61 12.62
N ASN A 130 0.60 19.23 11.37
CA ASN A 130 0.33 20.10 10.22
C ASN A 130 -1.09 19.93 9.68
N PHE A 131 -1.74 18.80 9.99
CA PHE A 131 -3.06 18.46 9.46
C PHE A 131 -4.05 18.12 10.58
N SER A 132 -4.03 18.83 11.70
CA SER A 132 -4.86 18.52 12.88
C SER A 132 -6.37 18.44 12.59
N ASP A 133 -6.85 19.12 11.55
CA ASP A 133 -8.26 19.14 11.17
C ASP A 133 -8.65 18.03 10.16
N ALA A 134 -7.69 17.21 9.71
CA ALA A 134 -7.95 16.15 8.74
C ALA A 134 -8.62 14.93 9.41
N GLN A 135 -9.49 14.26 8.65
CA GLN A 135 -10.22 13.09 9.13
C GLN A 135 -9.25 11.93 9.47
N GLY A 136 -9.42 11.33 10.65
CA GLY A 136 -8.65 10.16 11.09
C GLY A 136 -7.26 10.47 11.65
N VAL A 137 -6.90 11.75 11.84
CA VAL A 137 -5.60 12.15 12.39
C VAL A 137 -5.37 11.65 13.81
N GLU A 138 -6.44 11.61 14.62
CA GLU A 138 -6.41 11.07 15.99
C GLU A 138 -6.22 9.54 16.01
N ASP A 139 -6.45 8.87 14.88
CA ASP A 139 -6.30 7.42 14.74
C ASP A 139 -4.96 7.03 14.10
N ILE A 140 -4.03 7.98 13.92
CA ILE A 140 -2.68 7.69 13.43
C ILE A 140 -1.92 6.89 14.49
N LEU A 141 -1.52 5.68 14.12
CA LEU A 141 -0.88 4.70 15.00
C LEU A 141 0.62 4.90 15.12
N LEU A 142 1.17 4.56 16.30
CA LEU A 142 2.61 4.40 16.51
C LEU A 142 3.13 3.15 15.79
N PHE A 143 4.45 3.07 15.62
CA PHE A 143 5.11 2.02 14.81
C PHE A 143 4.70 0.58 15.19
N HIS A 144 4.75 0.23 16.48
CA HIS A 144 4.39 -1.11 16.94
C HIS A 144 2.89 -1.40 16.84
N GLU A 145 2.04 -0.36 16.90
CA GLU A 145 0.60 -0.49 16.79
C GLU A 145 0.19 -0.77 15.34
N VAL A 146 0.85 -0.10 14.37
CA VAL A 146 0.62 -0.40 12.95
C VAL A 146 1.13 -1.80 12.58
N GLU A 147 2.23 -2.29 13.16
CA GLU A 147 2.67 -3.68 12.98
C GLU A 147 1.65 -4.68 13.51
N ASN A 148 1.12 -4.44 14.71
CA ASN A 148 0.05 -5.27 15.28
C ASN A 148 -1.23 -5.22 14.44
N LEU A 149 -1.58 -4.05 13.90
CA LEU A 149 -2.71 -3.90 13.00
C LEU A 149 -2.50 -4.70 11.71
N ILE A 150 -1.34 -4.56 11.06
CA ILE A 150 -1.00 -5.31 9.84
C ILE A 150 -1.04 -6.81 10.10
N ALA A 151 -0.45 -7.27 11.20
CA ALA A 151 -0.50 -8.67 11.59
C ALA A 151 -1.95 -9.16 11.78
N THR A 152 -2.80 -8.36 12.43
CA THR A 152 -4.22 -8.69 12.62
C THR A 152 -4.98 -8.76 11.30
N LEU A 153 -4.72 -7.82 10.39
CA LEU A 153 -5.39 -7.75 9.09
C LEU A 153 -4.96 -8.86 8.12
N THR A 154 -3.70 -9.27 8.19
CA THR A 154 -3.10 -10.22 7.24
C THR A 154 -3.07 -11.66 7.75
N GLY A 155 -3.22 -11.86 9.07
CA GLY A 155 -3.22 -13.17 9.72
C GLY A 155 -1.84 -13.60 10.19
#